data_AF-A0A432HSG2-F1
#
_entry.id   AF-A0A432HSG2-F1
#
_cell.length_a   1.000
_cell.length_b   1.000
_cell.length_c   1.000
_cell.angle_alpha   90.00
_cell.angle_beta   90.00
_cell.angle_gamma   90.00
#
_symmetry.space_group_name_H-M   'P 1'
#
loop_
_entity.id
_entity.type
_entity.pdbx_description
1 polymer ?
#
loop_
_entity_poly.entity_id
_entity_poly.type
_entity_poly.pdbx_seq_one_letter_code
_entity_poly.pdbx_strand_id
1 'polypeptide(L)'
;MKKLFVLFTAALLVAAFTLPASAAATWDFYGSARMHTWYTDFSEEAGDVQNTEWRLAGNARIGAKVKNGAIGGRFEYGSGPNLRMLYGTWNFGAGTLLLGQTYTPVNLFYSNQVFGDDNDLLNFGGVYTGRHPMIRLSMAGFNVALVQVSGDSDLGTDGGTETLLPKLEMSYSLNAGPAALKFVAGYQTYSADPDGVDETVDSYVLGVAQALALVRLRSEWTDF
;
A
#
# COMPACT_ATOMS: atom_id res chain seq x y z
N MET A 1 37.15 30.20 -24.87
CA MET A 1 37.65 28.83 -24.59
C MET A 1 37.64 28.46 -23.11
N LYS A 2 38.22 29.27 -22.20
CA LYS A 2 38.26 28.94 -20.74
C LYS A 2 36.88 28.69 -20.10
N LYS A 3 35.87 29.51 -20.43
CA LYS A 3 34.50 29.35 -19.91
C LYS A 3 33.79 28.07 -20.43
N LEU A 4 34.08 27.68 -21.67
CA LEU A 4 33.51 26.47 -22.28
C LEU A 4 34.18 25.21 -21.71
N PHE A 5 35.48 25.26 -21.44
CA PHE A 5 36.23 24.20 -20.76
C PHE A 5 35.70 23.96 -19.34
N VAL A 6 35.45 25.02 -18.57
CA VAL A 6 34.87 24.90 -17.21
C VAL A 6 33.48 24.26 -17.23
N LEU A 7 32.62 24.62 -18.19
CA LEU A 7 31.31 23.99 -18.37
C LEU A 7 31.41 22.51 -18.74
N PHE A 8 32.33 22.16 -19.65
CA PHE A 8 32.58 20.77 -20.04
C PHE A 8 33.10 19.94 -18.86
N THR A 9 34.04 20.47 -18.09
CA THR A 9 34.59 19.79 -16.91
C THR A 9 33.53 19.64 -15.81
N ALA A 10 32.68 20.64 -15.60
CA ALA A 10 31.57 20.54 -14.64
C ALA A 10 30.55 19.47 -15.06
N ALA A 11 30.18 19.41 -16.35
CA ALA A 11 29.29 18.37 -16.87
C ALA A 11 29.91 16.97 -16.78
N LEU A 12 31.21 16.83 -17.08
CA LEU A 12 31.96 15.59 -16.92
C LEU A 12 32.08 15.16 -15.47
N LEU A 13 32.28 16.10 -14.54
CA LEU A 13 32.35 15.81 -13.11
C LEU A 13 30.99 15.32 -12.59
N VAL A 14 29.91 16.00 -12.98
CA VAL A 14 28.53 15.57 -12.64
C VAL A 14 28.25 14.18 -13.22
N ALA A 15 28.56 13.93 -14.49
CA ALA A 15 28.38 12.61 -15.11
C ALA A 15 29.27 11.52 -14.46
N ALA A 16 30.51 11.84 -14.12
CA ALA A 16 31.46 10.91 -13.51
C ALA A 16 31.11 10.54 -12.06
N PHE A 17 30.40 11.40 -11.32
CA PHE A 17 29.93 11.10 -9.96
C PHE A 17 28.50 10.54 -9.92
N THR A 18 27.66 10.80 -10.93
CA THR A 18 26.31 10.20 -10.98
C THR A 18 26.32 8.74 -11.44
N LEU A 19 27.23 8.36 -12.34
CA LEU A 19 27.33 6.99 -12.87
C LEU A 19 27.71 5.92 -11.80
N PRO A 20 28.68 6.13 -10.89
CA PRO A 20 29.02 5.15 -9.86
C PRO A 20 27.92 4.99 -8.80
N ALA A 21 27.18 6.06 -8.50
CA ALA A 21 26.07 6.01 -7.54
C ALA A 21 24.81 5.30 -8.10
N SER A 22 24.63 5.34 -9.43
CA SER A 22 23.54 4.66 -10.13
C SER A 22 23.92 3.27 -10.68
N ALA A 23 25.20 2.89 -10.63
CA ALA A 23 25.67 1.56 -11.06
C ALA A 23 25.48 0.44 -10.02
N ALA A 24 25.36 0.77 -8.72
CA ALA A 24 25.19 -0.23 -7.65
C ALA A 24 23.71 -0.43 -7.25
N ALA A 25 22.91 0.63 -7.30
CA ALA A 25 21.49 0.57 -6.96
C ALA A 25 20.65 1.12 -8.10
N THR A 26 19.67 0.33 -8.56
CA THR A 26 18.68 0.77 -9.54
C THR A 26 17.58 1.56 -8.82
N TRP A 27 17.29 2.76 -9.31
CA TRP A 27 16.22 3.62 -8.83
C TRP A 27 15.16 3.78 -9.90
N ASP A 28 13.96 3.25 -9.65
CA ASP A 28 12.82 3.37 -10.54
C ASP A 28 11.80 4.34 -9.93
N PHE A 29 11.87 5.60 -10.36
CA PHE A 29 10.90 6.63 -9.97
C PHE A 29 9.58 6.41 -10.70
N TYR A 30 8.47 6.61 -10.00
CA TYR A 30 7.13 6.48 -10.54
C TYR A 30 6.16 7.42 -9.82
N GLY A 31 4.99 7.63 -10.41
CA GLY A 31 3.95 8.43 -9.82
C GLY A 31 2.72 8.52 -10.72
N SER A 32 1.73 9.26 -10.25
CA SER A 32 0.55 9.63 -11.04
C SER A 32 -0.05 10.92 -10.51
N ALA A 33 -0.30 11.88 -11.39
CA ALA A 33 -1.20 13.00 -11.15
C ALA A 33 -2.62 12.59 -11.58
N ARG A 34 -3.62 12.85 -10.74
CA ARG A 34 -5.00 12.41 -10.97
C ARG A 34 -5.96 13.51 -10.55
N MET A 35 -6.94 13.81 -11.38
CA MET A 35 -8.01 14.76 -11.10
C MET A 35 -9.31 13.98 -10.91
N HIS A 36 -10.07 14.36 -9.89
CA HIS A 36 -11.41 13.86 -9.67
C HIS A 36 -12.43 14.86 -10.18
N THR A 37 -13.34 14.36 -11.02
CA THR A 37 -14.38 15.13 -11.69
C THR A 37 -15.69 14.35 -11.60
N TRP A 38 -16.33 14.39 -10.43
CA TRP A 38 -17.53 13.60 -10.14
C TRP A 38 -18.73 14.50 -9.85
N TYR A 39 -19.93 14.05 -10.20
CA TYR A 39 -21.18 14.63 -9.72
C TYR A 39 -21.89 13.56 -8.88
N THR A 40 -22.36 13.95 -7.70
CA THR A 40 -23.06 13.09 -6.76
C THR A 40 -24.41 13.70 -6.44
N ASP A 41 -25.42 12.84 -6.38
CA ASP A 41 -26.79 13.16 -6.04
C ASP A 41 -27.25 12.14 -5.01
N PHE A 42 -27.48 12.59 -3.79
CA PHE A 42 -27.89 11.77 -2.66
C PHE A 42 -29.37 12.01 -2.37
N SER A 43 -30.13 10.94 -2.11
CA SER A 43 -31.55 11.05 -1.78
C SER A 43 -31.77 11.79 -0.45
N GLU A 44 -33.02 12.16 -0.19
CA GLU A 44 -33.43 12.89 1.02
C GLU A 44 -33.03 12.17 2.31
N GLU A 45 -33.07 10.84 2.33
CA GLU A 45 -32.66 10.01 3.47
C GLU A 45 -31.15 10.08 3.77
N ALA A 46 -30.35 10.46 2.78
CA ALA A 46 -28.92 10.69 2.89
C ALA A 46 -28.56 12.20 3.01
N GLY A 47 -29.56 13.07 3.12
CA GLY A 47 -29.40 14.51 3.38
C GLY A 47 -29.75 15.45 2.23
N ASP A 48 -30.32 14.96 1.12
CA ASP A 48 -30.67 15.72 -0.11
C ASP A 48 -29.54 16.65 -0.57
N VAL A 49 -28.45 16.06 -1.06
CA VAL A 49 -27.24 16.81 -1.41
C VAL A 49 -26.81 16.50 -2.83
N GLN A 50 -26.59 17.58 -3.59
CA GLN A 50 -25.99 17.55 -4.93
C GLN A 50 -24.62 18.21 -4.89
N ASN A 51 -23.57 17.47 -5.20
CA ASN A 51 -22.19 17.94 -5.14
C ASN A 51 -21.42 17.63 -6.43
N THR A 52 -20.66 18.61 -6.90
CA THR A 52 -19.63 18.44 -7.93
C THR A 52 -18.26 18.41 -7.26
N GLU A 53 -17.53 17.32 -7.43
CA GLU A 53 -16.13 17.18 -7.04
C GLU A 53 -15.22 17.64 -8.18
N TRP A 54 -14.31 18.59 -7.89
CA TRP A 54 -13.31 19.09 -8.82
C TRP A 54 -11.99 19.37 -8.09
N ARG A 55 -11.19 18.32 -7.87
CA ARG A 55 -9.97 18.41 -7.07
C ARG A 55 -8.90 17.43 -7.52
N LEU A 56 -7.67 17.66 -7.05
CA LEU A 56 -6.62 16.63 -7.13
C LEU A 56 -7.05 15.42 -6.28
N ALA A 57 -6.92 14.23 -6.84
CA ALA A 57 -7.25 12.99 -6.14
C ALA A 57 -6.36 12.80 -4.90
N GLY A 58 -6.92 12.30 -3.80
CA GLY A 58 -6.16 12.01 -2.57
C GLY A 58 -5.11 10.90 -2.76
N ASN A 59 -5.24 10.12 -3.84
CA ASN A 59 -4.34 9.02 -4.16
C ASN A 59 -3.35 9.33 -5.31
N ALA A 60 -3.33 10.58 -5.81
CA ALA A 60 -2.21 11.08 -6.58
C ALA A 60 -0.93 10.95 -5.75
N ARG A 61 0.20 10.58 -6.39
CA ARG A 61 1.37 10.08 -5.66
C ARG A 61 2.66 10.17 -6.44
N ILE A 62 3.76 10.17 -5.70
CA ILE A 62 5.12 10.03 -6.20
C ILE A 62 5.89 9.04 -5.32
N GLY A 63 6.81 8.28 -5.91
CA GLY A 63 7.66 7.37 -5.17
C GLY A 63 8.82 6.85 -6.00
N ALA A 64 9.62 5.99 -5.39
CA ALA A 64 10.62 5.21 -6.10
C ALA A 64 10.72 3.80 -5.54
N LYS A 65 11.10 2.86 -6.40
CA LYS A 65 11.59 1.53 -6.00
C LYS A 65 13.10 1.54 -6.11
N VAL A 66 13.77 0.99 -5.11
CA VAL A 66 15.23 0.92 -5.06
C VAL A 66 15.63 -0.55 -4.97
N LYS A 67 16.62 -0.98 -5.74
CA LYS A 67 17.15 -2.34 -5.69
C LYS A 67 18.66 -2.37 -5.83
N ASN A 68 19.33 -3.12 -4.95
CA ASN A 68 20.74 -3.44 -5.00
C ASN A 68 20.93 -4.92 -4.63
N GLY A 69 21.11 -5.77 -5.63
CA GLY A 69 21.22 -7.22 -5.43
C GLY A 69 20.00 -7.83 -4.74
N ALA A 70 20.25 -8.45 -3.58
CA ALA A 70 19.24 -9.09 -2.72
C ALA A 70 18.44 -8.08 -1.86
N ILE A 71 18.91 -6.84 -1.75
CA ILE A 71 18.26 -5.79 -0.95
C ILE A 71 17.44 -4.90 -1.88
N GLY A 72 16.24 -4.54 -1.44
CA GLY A 72 15.40 -3.59 -2.13
C GLY A 72 14.59 -2.73 -1.16
N GLY A 73 13.87 -1.76 -1.69
CA GLY A 73 12.99 -0.92 -0.90
C GLY A 73 12.05 -0.10 -1.77
N ARG A 74 11.11 0.56 -1.11
CA ARG A 74 10.18 1.48 -1.77
C ARG A 74 9.80 2.60 -0.80
N PHE A 75 9.74 3.80 -1.33
CA PHE A 75 8.99 4.89 -0.70
C PHE A 75 7.89 5.39 -1.63
N GLU A 76 6.82 5.91 -1.05
CA GLU A 76 5.69 6.51 -1.75
C GLU A 76 5.03 7.56 -0.86
N TYR A 77 4.84 8.77 -1.38
CA TYR A 77 4.11 9.87 -0.76
C TYR A 77 2.87 10.21 -1.59
N GLY A 78 1.77 10.53 -0.91
CA GLY A 78 0.54 10.99 -1.56
C GLY A 78 0.51 12.51 -1.78
N SER A 79 -0.61 13.00 -2.30
CA SER A 79 -0.83 14.42 -2.60
C SER A 79 -0.94 15.33 -1.36
N GLY A 80 -1.30 14.76 -0.21
CA GLY A 80 -1.34 15.44 1.10
C GLY A 80 -0.02 15.37 1.89
N PRO A 81 1.13 15.45 1.21
CA PRO A 81 2.43 14.86 1.61
C PRO A 81 2.41 13.69 2.60
N ASN A 82 1.42 12.81 2.54
CA ASN A 82 1.23 11.74 3.51
C ASN A 82 2.06 10.51 3.15
N LEU A 83 2.71 9.90 4.15
CA LEU A 83 3.47 8.67 3.93
C LEU A 83 2.54 7.52 3.55
N ARG A 84 2.71 6.98 2.35
CA ARG A 84 1.93 5.83 1.88
C ARG A 84 2.72 4.55 2.12
N MET A 85 3.93 4.46 1.60
CA MET A 85 4.80 3.30 1.75
C MET A 85 6.21 3.74 2.11
N LEU A 86 6.85 3.03 3.04
CA LEU A 86 8.28 3.14 3.31
C LEU A 86 8.73 1.82 3.91
N TYR A 87 9.45 1.02 3.13
CA TYR A 87 9.92 -0.28 3.58
C TYR A 87 11.19 -0.72 2.86
N GLY A 88 11.95 -1.57 3.54
CA GLY A 88 13.05 -2.35 2.98
C GLY A 88 12.65 -3.81 2.79
N THR A 89 13.35 -4.50 1.90
CA THR A 89 13.21 -5.93 1.63
C THR A 89 14.56 -6.60 1.50
N TRP A 90 14.65 -7.84 1.98
CA TRP A 90 15.79 -8.72 1.74
C TRP A 90 15.29 -10.04 1.17
N ASN A 91 15.68 -10.35 -0.06
CA ASN A 91 15.45 -11.64 -0.70
C ASN A 91 16.65 -12.56 -0.42
N PHE A 92 16.43 -13.58 0.42
CA PHE A 92 17.45 -14.56 0.81
C PHE A 92 17.36 -15.86 -0.01
N GLY A 93 16.69 -15.83 -1.18
CA GLY A 93 16.54 -16.96 -2.10
C GLY A 93 15.26 -17.76 -1.87
N ALA A 94 15.11 -18.38 -0.70
CA ALA A 94 13.92 -19.17 -0.38
C ALA A 94 12.68 -18.32 -0.01
N GLY A 95 12.89 -17.02 0.25
CA GLY A 95 11.84 -16.10 0.63
C GLY A 95 12.31 -14.66 0.65
N THR A 96 11.40 -13.77 1.05
CA THR A 96 11.67 -12.35 1.23
C THR A 96 11.23 -11.91 2.62
N LEU A 97 12.14 -11.22 3.33
CA LEU A 97 11.81 -10.48 4.53
C LEU A 97 11.51 -9.03 4.15
N LEU A 98 10.44 -8.46 4.70
CA LEU A 98 10.09 -7.04 4.59
C LEU A 98 10.07 -6.41 5.99
N LEU A 99 10.62 -5.20 6.09
CA LEU A 99 10.53 -4.34 7.27
C LEU A 99 10.03 -2.96 6.85
N GLY A 100 8.94 -2.48 7.45
CA GLY A 100 8.42 -1.13 7.26
C GLY A 100 6.92 -1.09 6.95
N GLN A 101 6.45 0.04 6.42
CA GLN A 101 5.03 0.30 6.19
C GLN A 101 4.61 0.01 4.76
N THR A 102 3.66 -0.91 4.59
CA THR A 102 2.93 -1.14 3.33
C THR A 102 1.61 -1.86 3.61
N TYR A 103 0.87 -2.26 2.57
CA TYR A 103 -0.37 -3.01 2.71
C TYR A 103 -0.11 -4.35 3.39
N THR A 104 -0.88 -4.62 4.44
CA THR A 104 -0.77 -5.83 5.27
C THR A 104 -1.34 -7.05 4.53
N PRO A 105 -0.97 -8.29 4.92
CA PRO A 105 -1.43 -9.50 4.23
C PRO A 105 -2.94 -9.62 4.03
N VAL A 106 -3.75 -9.16 5.00
CA VAL A 106 -5.22 -9.30 4.93
C VAL A 106 -5.91 -8.32 3.98
N ASN A 107 -5.21 -7.32 3.44
CA ASN A 107 -5.81 -6.40 2.47
C ASN A 107 -6.21 -7.14 1.19
N LEU A 108 -7.45 -6.90 0.74
CA LEU A 108 -8.06 -7.45 -0.45
C LEU A 108 -8.64 -6.31 -1.30
N PHE A 109 -8.13 -6.17 -2.52
CA PHE A 109 -8.57 -5.17 -3.50
C PHE A 109 -9.28 -5.90 -4.64
N TYR A 110 -10.60 -5.69 -4.78
CA TYR A 110 -11.45 -6.44 -5.71
C TYR A 110 -12.00 -5.59 -6.85
N SER A 111 -12.36 -4.35 -6.52
CA SER A 111 -12.82 -3.39 -7.50
C SER A 111 -11.65 -2.54 -7.99
N ASN A 112 -11.82 -1.97 -9.18
CA ASN A 112 -10.99 -0.87 -9.67
C ASN A 112 -11.86 0.39 -9.81
N GLN A 113 -12.83 0.55 -8.91
CA GLN A 113 -13.79 1.64 -8.96
C GLN A 113 -13.11 2.92 -8.47
N VAL A 114 -13.33 4.00 -9.23
CA VAL A 114 -12.55 5.25 -9.14
C VAL A 114 -13.31 6.44 -8.51
N PHE A 115 -14.49 6.19 -7.98
CA PHE A 115 -15.28 7.22 -7.28
C PHE A 115 -14.99 7.21 -5.78
N GLY A 116 -15.04 8.38 -5.13
CA GLY A 116 -14.76 8.53 -3.69
C GLY A 116 -13.30 8.21 -3.32
N ASP A 117 -12.33 8.93 -3.89
CA ASP A 117 -10.89 8.73 -3.66
C ASP A 117 -10.31 7.37 -4.11
N ASP A 118 -10.92 6.76 -5.14
CA ASP A 118 -10.62 5.39 -5.61
C ASP A 118 -10.68 4.41 -4.43
N ASN A 119 -11.77 4.46 -3.65
CA ASN A 119 -11.95 3.59 -2.50
C ASN A 119 -12.30 2.15 -2.89
N ASP A 120 -12.21 1.76 -4.18
CA ASP A 120 -12.35 0.38 -4.68
C ASP A 120 -13.55 -0.40 -4.11
N LEU A 121 -14.68 0.29 -3.85
CA LEU A 121 -15.84 -0.26 -3.13
C LEU A 121 -15.48 -0.99 -1.82
N LEU A 122 -14.42 -0.56 -1.11
CA LEU A 122 -13.95 -1.17 0.13
C LEU A 122 -15.05 -1.25 1.20
N ASN A 123 -15.95 -0.27 1.24
CA ASN A 123 -17.09 -0.23 2.16
C ASN A 123 -18.16 -1.30 1.87
N PHE A 124 -18.07 -2.02 0.73
CA PHE A 124 -19.03 -3.03 0.30
C PHE A 124 -18.40 -4.44 0.30
N GLY A 125 -17.79 -4.81 1.43
CA GLY A 125 -17.23 -6.16 1.66
C GLY A 125 -15.74 -6.31 1.32
N GLY A 126 -15.03 -5.21 1.08
CA GLY A 126 -13.57 -5.22 0.98
C GLY A 126 -12.92 -5.37 2.35
N VAL A 127 -12.00 -6.32 2.50
CA VAL A 127 -11.16 -6.40 3.70
C VAL A 127 -9.99 -5.43 3.50
N TYR A 128 -10.07 -4.28 4.14
CA TYR A 128 -9.02 -3.26 4.08
C TYR A 128 -8.63 -2.79 5.47
N THR A 129 -7.39 -3.05 5.81
CA THR A 129 -6.77 -2.56 7.05
C THR A 129 -5.84 -1.39 6.76
N GLY A 130 -5.58 -1.04 5.50
CA GLY A 130 -4.67 0.04 5.18
C GLY A 130 -3.21 -0.39 5.18
N ARG A 131 -2.32 0.60 5.41
CA ARG A 131 -0.87 0.41 5.32
C ARG A 131 -0.27 0.61 6.70
N HIS A 132 0.34 -0.44 7.24
CA HIS A 132 0.89 -0.45 8.59
C HIS A 132 2.36 -0.83 8.60
N PRO A 133 3.15 -0.26 9.54
CA PRO A 133 4.44 -0.81 9.91
C PRO A 133 4.31 -2.30 10.27
N MET A 134 5.18 -3.12 9.68
CA MET A 134 5.20 -4.55 9.92
C MET A 134 6.57 -5.18 9.64
N ILE A 135 6.76 -6.37 10.19
CA ILE A 135 7.76 -7.34 9.73
C ILE A 135 7.00 -8.45 9.02
N ARG A 136 7.33 -8.73 7.75
CA ARG A 136 6.65 -9.77 6.96
C ARG A 136 7.65 -10.73 6.34
N LEU A 137 7.36 -12.02 6.48
CA LEU A 137 8.02 -13.10 5.75
C LEU A 137 7.13 -13.58 4.62
N SER A 138 7.70 -13.70 3.42
CA SER A 138 7.01 -14.17 2.21
C SER A 138 7.75 -15.37 1.60
N MET A 139 7.06 -16.49 1.40
CA MET A 139 7.60 -17.73 0.82
C MET A 139 6.55 -18.45 -0.03
N ALA A 140 6.86 -18.76 -1.30
CA ALA A 140 6.01 -19.58 -2.18
C ALA A 140 4.50 -19.21 -2.20
N GLY A 141 4.18 -17.92 -2.20
CA GLY A 141 2.79 -17.42 -2.18
C GLY A 141 2.17 -17.28 -0.79
N PHE A 142 2.82 -17.83 0.25
CA PHE A 142 2.45 -17.61 1.65
C PHE A 142 3.12 -16.34 2.19
N ASN A 143 2.38 -15.59 2.99
CA ASN A 143 2.85 -14.44 3.73
C ASN A 143 2.42 -14.59 5.19
N VAL A 144 3.31 -14.27 6.12
CA VAL A 144 3.00 -14.07 7.53
C VAL A 144 3.65 -12.78 8.00
N ALA A 145 2.94 -11.99 8.80
CA ALA A 145 3.40 -10.69 9.27
C ALA A 145 3.04 -10.45 10.73
N LEU A 146 3.98 -9.80 11.44
CA LEU A 146 3.73 -9.10 12.68
C LEU A 146 3.47 -7.64 12.32
N VAL A 147 2.25 -7.17 12.58
CA VAL A 147 1.72 -5.89 12.11
C VAL A 147 1.45 -5.00 13.32
N GLN A 148 1.75 -3.71 13.22
CA GLN A 148 1.32 -2.74 14.22
C GLN A 148 -0.20 -2.82 14.42
N VAL A 149 -0.64 -2.87 15.67
CA VAL A 149 -2.06 -2.67 16.00
C VAL A 149 -2.37 -1.19 15.82
N SER A 150 -3.38 -0.88 15.01
CA SER A 150 -3.94 0.47 14.97
C SER A 150 -4.58 0.71 16.32
N GLY A 151 -3.95 1.53 17.17
CA GLY A 151 -4.61 2.04 18.36
C GLY A 151 -5.81 2.84 17.89
N ASP A 152 -7.01 2.40 18.25
CA ASP A 152 -8.19 3.20 17.98
C ASP A 152 -8.27 4.28 19.06
N SER A 153 -8.33 5.53 18.62
CA SER A 153 -8.76 6.65 19.47
C SER A 153 -10.29 6.78 19.50
N ASP A 154 -11.00 5.91 18.80
CA ASP A 154 -12.45 5.99 18.55
C ASP A 154 -13.17 4.69 18.96
N LEU A 155 -12.84 4.15 20.14
CA LEU A 155 -13.70 3.15 20.80
C LEU A 155 -15.01 3.78 21.33
N GLY A 156 -15.25 5.06 21.07
CA GLY A 156 -16.37 5.83 21.62
C GLY A 156 -16.29 6.02 23.14
N THR A 157 -15.11 5.82 23.74
CA THR A 157 -14.88 5.82 25.19
C THR A 157 -13.68 6.71 25.52
N ASP A 158 -13.70 7.40 26.66
CA ASP A 158 -12.65 8.34 27.07
C ASP A 158 -11.29 7.67 27.43
N GLY A 159 -11.21 6.33 27.38
CA GLY A 159 -10.01 5.57 27.71
C GLY A 159 -9.09 5.23 26.55
N GLY A 160 -7.83 4.92 26.90
CA GLY A 160 -6.80 4.53 25.95
C GLY A 160 -6.87 3.05 25.54
N THR A 161 -6.11 2.70 24.52
CA THR A 161 -5.83 1.29 24.16
C THR A 161 -4.40 0.92 24.53
N GLU A 162 -4.24 -0.24 25.17
CA GLU A 162 -2.93 -0.82 25.47
C GLU A 162 -2.68 -2.03 24.57
N THR A 163 -1.54 -2.03 23.88
CA THR A 163 -1.14 -3.12 22.98
C THR A 163 0.17 -3.73 23.46
N LEU A 164 0.12 -5.00 23.90
CA LEU A 164 1.31 -5.75 24.31
C LEU A 164 1.96 -6.50 23.14
N LEU A 165 1.17 -6.98 22.19
CA LEU A 165 1.62 -7.82 21.08
C LEU A 165 1.24 -7.20 19.72
N PRO A 166 2.09 -7.36 18.69
CA PRO A 166 1.69 -7.01 17.33
C PRO A 166 0.53 -7.92 16.88
N LYS A 167 -0.31 -7.42 15.98
CA LYS A 167 -1.28 -8.23 15.25
C LYS A 167 -0.55 -9.28 14.41
N LEU A 168 -1.06 -10.51 14.40
CA LEU A 168 -0.61 -11.55 13.50
C LEU A 168 -1.51 -11.57 12.26
N GLU A 169 -0.93 -11.46 11.07
CA GLU A 169 -1.65 -11.60 9.81
C GLU A 169 -0.97 -12.60 8.89
N MET A 170 -1.77 -13.31 8.10
CA MET A 170 -1.28 -14.23 7.08
C MET A 170 -2.12 -14.18 5.82
N SER A 171 -1.51 -14.57 4.70
CA SER A 171 -2.23 -14.81 3.46
C SER A 171 -1.56 -15.89 2.62
N TYR A 172 -2.34 -16.56 1.79
CA TYR A 172 -1.85 -17.52 0.81
C TYR A 172 -2.51 -17.30 -0.54
N SER A 173 -1.71 -17.11 -1.57
CA SER A 173 -2.19 -16.93 -2.95
C SER A 173 -1.97 -18.18 -3.79
N LEU A 174 -3.03 -18.68 -4.40
CA LEU A 174 -3.02 -19.74 -5.40
C LEU A 174 -3.29 -19.13 -6.78
N ASN A 175 -2.40 -19.39 -7.73
CA ASN A 175 -2.59 -19.00 -9.13
C ASN A 175 -2.80 -20.27 -9.97
N ALA A 176 -3.97 -20.41 -10.58
CA ALA A 176 -4.38 -21.57 -11.37
C ALA A 176 -4.85 -21.15 -12.76
N GLY A 177 -3.94 -20.57 -13.56
CA GLY A 177 -4.23 -20.12 -14.91
C GLY A 177 -5.14 -18.89 -14.95
N PRO A 178 -6.38 -18.99 -15.48
CA PRO A 178 -7.31 -17.85 -15.55
C PRO A 178 -7.89 -17.47 -14.18
N ALA A 179 -7.76 -18.33 -13.17
CA ALA A 179 -8.26 -18.09 -11.82
C ALA A 179 -7.11 -17.83 -10.84
N ALA A 180 -7.31 -16.89 -9.93
CA ALA A 180 -6.48 -16.70 -8.74
C ALA A 180 -7.35 -16.69 -7.49
N LEU A 181 -6.88 -17.37 -6.45
CA LEU A 181 -7.49 -17.35 -5.12
C LEU A 181 -6.50 -16.76 -4.11
N LYS A 182 -6.99 -15.97 -3.17
CA LYS A 182 -6.21 -15.52 -2.02
C LYS A 182 -6.99 -15.78 -0.74
N PHE A 183 -6.38 -16.53 0.17
CA PHE A 183 -6.89 -16.74 1.52
C PHE A 183 -6.21 -15.76 2.45
N VAL A 184 -6.94 -15.20 3.41
CA VAL A 184 -6.39 -14.30 4.43
C VAL A 184 -6.90 -14.70 5.81
N ALA A 185 -6.03 -14.51 6.80
CA ALA A 185 -6.41 -14.63 8.20
C ALA A 185 -5.65 -13.58 9.02
N GLY A 186 -6.27 -13.06 10.07
CA GLY A 186 -5.64 -12.15 11.01
C GLY A 186 -6.20 -12.33 12.42
N TYR A 187 -5.37 -12.06 13.42
CA TYR A 187 -5.72 -12.08 14.83
C TYR A 187 -4.96 -10.97 15.56
N GLN A 188 -5.66 -10.24 16.43
CA GLN A 188 -5.05 -9.29 17.35
C GLN A 188 -5.73 -9.38 18.72
N THR A 189 -4.99 -8.96 19.74
CA THR A 189 -5.48 -8.81 21.10
C THR A 189 -4.93 -7.50 21.65
N TYR A 190 -5.78 -6.74 22.34
CA TYR A 190 -5.41 -5.48 22.98
C TYR A 190 -6.33 -5.23 24.17
N SER A 191 -5.86 -4.45 25.14
CA SER A 191 -6.72 -3.97 26.23
C SER A 191 -7.31 -2.61 25.84
N ALA A 192 -8.57 -2.41 26.18
CA ALA A 192 -9.26 -1.13 26.12
C ALA A 192 -9.69 -0.76 27.54
N ASP A 193 -9.66 0.52 27.86
CA ASP A 193 -10.09 1.02 29.18
C ASP A 193 -11.36 1.89 29.06
N PRO A 194 -12.50 1.37 28.59
CA PRO A 194 -13.72 2.15 28.54
C PRO A 194 -14.16 2.53 29.95
N ASP A 195 -14.20 3.83 30.25
CA ASP A 195 -14.69 4.39 31.51
C ASP A 195 -13.94 3.92 32.79
N GLY A 196 -12.65 3.54 32.68
CA GLY A 196 -11.82 3.15 33.82
C GLY A 196 -11.90 1.65 34.19
N VAL A 197 -12.40 0.81 33.28
CA VAL A 197 -12.43 -0.64 33.40
C VAL A 197 -11.58 -1.28 32.31
N ASP A 198 -10.53 -2.00 32.70
CA ASP A 198 -9.70 -2.78 31.78
C ASP A 198 -10.48 -3.96 31.17
N GLU A 199 -10.72 -3.91 29.86
CA GLU A 199 -11.33 -4.97 29.07
C GLU A 199 -10.33 -5.50 28.04
N THR A 200 -10.23 -6.83 27.91
CA THR A 200 -9.41 -7.45 26.85
C THR A 200 -10.25 -7.72 25.62
N VAL A 201 -9.82 -7.17 24.48
CA VAL A 201 -10.49 -7.35 23.19
C VAL A 201 -9.67 -8.28 22.31
N ASP A 202 -10.27 -9.42 21.97
CA ASP A 202 -9.77 -10.34 20.95
C ASP A 202 -10.55 -10.15 19.64
N SER A 203 -9.85 -9.97 18.53
CA SER A 203 -10.47 -9.88 17.21
C SER A 203 -9.76 -10.72 16.15
N TYR A 204 -10.55 -11.30 15.26
CA TYR A 204 -10.05 -12.14 14.18
C TYR A 204 -10.78 -11.84 12.86
N VAL A 205 -10.08 -12.08 11.76
CA VAL A 205 -10.61 -11.97 10.40
C VAL A 205 -10.23 -13.20 9.60
N LEU A 206 -11.17 -13.71 8.79
CA LEU A 206 -10.95 -14.75 7.81
C LEU A 206 -11.58 -14.31 6.50
N GLY A 207 -10.88 -14.51 5.38
CA GLY A 207 -11.39 -14.09 4.08
C GLY A 207 -10.87 -14.92 2.93
N VAL A 208 -11.68 -14.98 1.87
CA VAL A 208 -11.30 -15.58 0.58
C VAL A 208 -11.57 -14.58 -0.53
N ALA A 209 -10.61 -14.47 -1.43
CA ALA A 209 -10.60 -13.60 -2.58
C ALA A 209 -10.56 -14.46 -3.83
N GLN A 210 -11.34 -14.12 -4.86
CA GLN A 210 -11.26 -14.74 -6.16
C GLN A 210 -11.13 -13.70 -7.25
N ALA A 211 -10.22 -13.92 -8.19
CA ALA A 211 -10.15 -13.22 -9.46
C ALA A 211 -10.25 -14.24 -10.60
N LEU A 212 -11.09 -13.95 -11.61
CA LEU A 212 -11.26 -14.79 -12.78
C LEU A 212 -11.14 -13.94 -14.06
N ALA A 213 -10.15 -14.27 -14.89
CA ALA A 213 -10.01 -13.69 -16.21
C ALA A 213 -10.91 -14.46 -17.20
N LEU A 214 -12.10 -13.92 -17.49
CA LEU A 214 -13.05 -14.53 -18.43
C LEU A 214 -12.64 -14.35 -19.91
N VAL A 215 -11.88 -13.30 -20.24
CA VAL A 215 -11.40 -13.05 -21.61
C VAL A 215 -9.94 -12.60 -21.56
N ARG A 216 -9.05 -13.40 -22.15
CA ARG A 216 -7.68 -12.97 -22.47
C ARG A 216 -7.75 -12.15 -23.74
N LEU A 217 -7.97 -10.85 -23.63
CA LEU A 217 -7.77 -9.95 -24.77
C LEU A 217 -6.28 -10.03 -25.16
N ARG A 218 -5.99 -10.54 -26.35
CA ARG A 218 -4.70 -10.27 -26.99
C ARG A 218 -4.67 -8.77 -27.25
N SER A 219 -3.92 -8.00 -26.46
CA SER A 219 -3.62 -6.63 -26.85
C SER A 219 -2.51 -6.70 -27.91
N GLU A 220 -2.90 -6.81 -29.17
CA GLU A 220 -2.10 -6.31 -30.29
C GLU A 220 -2.28 -4.79 -30.34
N TRP A 221 -1.69 -4.10 -29.37
CA TRP A 221 -1.47 -2.65 -29.42
C TRP A 221 -0.14 -2.37 -28.73
N THR A 222 0.93 -2.78 -29.41
CA THR A 222 2.22 -2.10 -29.30
C THR A 222 2.11 -0.79 -30.08
N ASP A 223 2.80 0.24 -29.58
CA ASP A 223 3.10 1.53 -30.21
C ASP A 223 2.07 2.64 -30.00
N PHE A 224 2.22 3.35 -28.87
CA PHE A 224 2.36 4.81 -28.83
C PHE A 224 3.29 5.22 -27.66
#